data_AF-A0A7S1HVH4-F1
#
_entry.id   AF-A0A7S1HVH4-F1
#
_cell.length_a   1.000
_cell.length_b   1.000
_cell.length_c   1.000
_cell.angle_alpha   90.00
_cell.angle_beta   90.00
_cell.angle_gamma   90.00
#
_symmetry.space_group_name_H-M   'P 1'
#
loop_
_entity.id
_entity.type
_entity.pdbx_description
1 polymer ?
#
loop_
_entity_poly.entity_id
_entity_poly.type
_entity_poly.pdbx_seq_one_letter_code
_entity_poly.pdbx_strand_id
1 'polypeptide(L)'
;MEASTERLPLLPGDERVDIQLLDKHLFACCGQDSTSILILYRLASLDTKSAVNFSLSIVCLLYAAINVVCFMMNTLGAQFVERHEHSFHLLEFWGTFIFSLVSVFSLVYSPRPLGRITQNPVRLKLVVFFNVAVSLVPALLVSVDLETFEVIAHEIEYTNELTMVLIDLVILASLVREFDPTSAVSSQTSNVAMLLVSASVAVVQLLLYNSHFGAHGELVAHYFEFSFELFSAMTMFWFCLDNKLLADMRIKNVIIHGVSLQAQCPEPSRTASQTEGPPTDYGGLCPDKVHRQEALLHAVCDAADHLHKTACPVTWQAMRDNGELRAASCEFSCPGPDGCC
;
A
#
# COMPACT_ATOMS: atom_id res chain seq x y z
N MET A 1 -5.01 -18.87 52.05
CA MET A 1 -4.43 -18.19 50.87
C MET A 1 -4.63 -19.10 49.68
N GLU A 2 -5.78 -18.98 49.03
CA GLU A 2 -6.06 -19.65 47.75
C GLU A 2 -6.02 -18.57 46.68
N ALA A 3 -5.18 -18.78 45.66
CA ALA A 3 -5.03 -17.87 44.54
C ALA A 3 -6.20 -18.08 43.57
N SER A 4 -7.14 -17.13 43.53
CA SER A 4 -8.20 -17.11 42.53
C SER A 4 -7.61 -16.71 41.17
N THR A 5 -7.60 -17.65 40.23
CA THR A 5 -7.26 -17.38 38.84
C THR A 5 -8.46 -16.70 38.17
N GLU A 6 -8.43 -15.37 38.08
CA GLU A 6 -9.38 -14.60 37.26
C GLU A 6 -9.20 -14.99 35.78
N ARG A 7 -10.22 -15.63 35.21
CA ARG A 7 -10.33 -15.81 33.75
C ARG A 7 -10.88 -14.52 33.16
N LEU A 8 -10.05 -13.83 32.39
CA LEU A 8 -10.50 -12.72 31.55
C LEU A 8 -11.60 -13.21 30.59
N PRO A 9 -12.75 -12.51 30.48
CA PRO A 9 -13.78 -12.86 29.52
C PRO A 9 -13.29 -12.55 28.10
N LEU A 10 -13.26 -13.60 27.25
CA LEU A 10 -13.07 -13.47 25.81
C LEU A 10 -14.27 -12.73 25.22
N LEU A 11 -14.04 -11.53 24.68
CA LEU A 11 -15.04 -10.76 23.96
C LEU A 11 -15.41 -11.50 22.65
N PRO A 12 -16.72 -11.67 22.35
CA PRO A 12 -17.17 -12.31 21.12
C PRO A 12 -17.08 -11.30 19.97
N GLY A 13 -16.24 -11.59 18.97
CA GLY A 13 -16.16 -10.78 17.74
C GLY A 13 -14.76 -10.64 17.15
N ASP A 14 -13.72 -11.09 17.85
CA ASP A 14 -12.36 -11.13 17.31
C ASP A 14 -12.20 -12.41 16.47
N GLU A 15 -12.70 -12.40 15.23
CA GLU A 15 -12.21 -13.30 14.17
C GLU A 15 -10.76 -12.93 13.79
N ARG A 16 -9.89 -12.88 14.81
CA ARG A 16 -8.48 -13.22 14.66
C ARG A 16 -8.43 -14.71 14.35
N VAL A 17 -8.75 -15.05 13.10
CA VAL A 17 -7.95 -16.09 12.45
C VAL A 17 -6.57 -15.48 12.37
N ASP A 18 -5.83 -15.66 13.46
CA ASP A 18 -4.46 -15.24 13.61
C ASP A 18 -3.74 -15.85 12.40
N ILE A 19 -3.42 -15.03 11.40
CA ILE A 19 -2.77 -15.51 10.18
C ILE A 19 -1.47 -16.24 10.56
N GLN A 20 -0.88 -15.91 11.70
CA GLN A 20 0.24 -16.67 12.28
C GLN A 20 -0.16 -18.08 12.75
N LEU A 21 -1.37 -18.28 13.28
CA LEU A 21 -1.89 -19.58 13.72
C LEU A 21 -2.43 -20.41 12.54
N LEU A 22 -3.05 -19.76 11.55
CA LEU A 22 -3.46 -20.41 10.30
C LEU A 22 -2.23 -20.79 9.46
N ASP A 23 -1.20 -19.95 9.40
CA ASP A 23 0.10 -20.31 8.81
C ASP A 23 0.67 -21.53 9.56
N LYS A 24 0.76 -21.51 10.90
CA LYS A 24 1.28 -22.64 11.68
C LYS A 24 0.56 -23.97 11.41
N HIS A 25 -0.76 -23.95 11.24
CA HIS A 25 -1.54 -25.17 10.95
C HIS A 25 -1.49 -25.58 9.46
N LEU A 26 -1.46 -24.64 8.51
CA LEU A 26 -1.27 -24.97 7.09
C LEU A 26 0.11 -25.56 6.83
N PHE A 27 1.16 -25.05 7.50
CA PHE A 27 2.51 -25.59 7.41
C PHE A 27 2.64 -27.00 8.00
N ALA A 28 1.75 -27.41 8.90
CA ALA A 28 1.82 -28.71 9.55
C ALA A 28 1.13 -29.85 8.77
N CYS A 29 0.24 -29.55 7.82
CA CYS A 29 -0.61 -30.57 7.18
C CYS A 29 -0.46 -30.72 5.66
N CYS A 30 0.14 -29.76 4.97
CA CYS A 30 0.42 -29.89 3.53
C CYS A 30 1.84 -30.41 3.28
N GLY A 31 1.98 -31.33 2.33
CA GLY A 31 3.31 -31.77 1.87
C GLY A 31 4.18 -30.57 1.48
N GLN A 32 5.49 -30.69 1.73
CA GLN A 32 6.51 -29.62 1.56
C GLN A 32 6.42 -28.84 0.23
N ASP A 33 5.85 -29.43 -0.82
CA ASP A 33 5.72 -28.82 -2.14
C ASP A 33 4.65 -27.70 -2.19
N SER A 34 3.52 -27.83 -1.47
CA SER A 34 2.41 -26.86 -1.57
C SER A 34 2.67 -25.57 -0.77
N THR A 35 3.42 -25.66 0.32
CA THR A 35 3.78 -24.53 1.19
C THR A 35 4.73 -23.56 0.49
N SER A 36 5.66 -24.06 -0.31
CA SER A 36 6.64 -23.23 -1.04
C SER A 36 5.96 -22.35 -2.10
N ILE A 37 4.95 -22.89 -2.80
CA ILE A 37 4.20 -22.15 -3.83
C ILE A 37 3.40 -21.01 -3.19
N LEU A 38 2.75 -21.24 -2.05
CA LEU A 38 1.98 -20.22 -1.36
C LEU A 38 2.86 -19.08 -0.83
N ILE A 39 4.05 -19.40 -0.28
CA ILE A 39 5.03 -18.40 0.15
C ILE A 39 5.46 -17.55 -1.05
N LEU A 40 5.82 -18.18 -2.16
CA LEU A 40 6.27 -17.47 -3.36
C LEU A 40 5.19 -16.53 -3.91
N TYR A 41 3.94 -17.00 -3.97
CA TYR A 41 2.80 -16.18 -4.36
C TYR A 41 2.60 -14.99 -3.42
N ARG A 42 2.71 -15.20 -2.11
CA ARG A 42 2.56 -14.13 -1.10
C ARG A 42 3.69 -13.10 -1.21
N LEU A 43 4.93 -13.54 -1.44
CA LEU A 43 6.08 -12.65 -1.67
C LEU A 43 5.87 -11.80 -2.92
N ALA A 44 5.51 -12.40 -4.05
CA ALA A 44 5.22 -11.67 -5.29
C ALA A 44 4.07 -10.66 -5.13
N SER A 45 3.02 -11.03 -4.40
CA SER A 45 1.91 -10.13 -4.10
C SER A 45 2.34 -8.93 -3.24
N LEU A 46 3.15 -9.15 -2.21
CA LEU A 46 3.66 -8.07 -1.35
C LEU A 46 4.62 -7.15 -2.11
N ASP A 47 5.48 -7.71 -2.95
CA ASP A 47 6.42 -6.96 -3.79
C ASP A 47 5.66 -6.03 -4.76
N THR A 48 4.64 -6.56 -5.44
CA THR A 48 3.74 -5.77 -6.29
C THR A 48 3.10 -4.63 -5.51
N LYS A 49 2.60 -4.90 -4.30
CA LYS A 49 2.00 -3.85 -3.44
C LYS A 49 3.02 -2.79 -3.05
N SER A 50 4.25 -3.16 -2.70
CA SER A 50 5.32 -2.22 -2.38
C SER A 50 5.63 -1.30 -3.57
N ALA A 51 5.86 -1.90 -4.75
CA ALA A 51 6.16 -1.17 -5.97
C ALA A 51 5.03 -0.20 -6.35
N VAL A 52 3.78 -0.66 -6.34
CA VAL A 52 2.63 0.19 -6.67
C VAL A 52 2.48 1.34 -5.68
N ASN A 53 2.57 1.10 -4.36
CA ASN A 53 2.46 2.19 -3.38
C ASN A 53 3.60 3.20 -3.51
N PHE A 54 4.82 2.78 -3.88
CA PHE A 54 5.90 3.70 -4.18
C PHE A 54 5.58 4.59 -5.40
N SER A 55 5.09 4.01 -6.49
CA SER A 55 4.66 4.78 -7.67
C SER A 55 3.53 5.76 -7.33
N LEU A 56 2.52 5.32 -6.57
CA LEU A 56 1.42 6.18 -6.14
C LEU A 56 1.91 7.34 -5.26
N SER A 57 2.92 7.14 -4.41
CA SER A 57 3.50 8.21 -3.61
C SER A 57 4.16 9.30 -4.49
N ILE A 58 4.80 8.90 -5.59
CA ILE A 58 5.35 9.86 -6.57
C ILE A 58 4.22 10.65 -7.24
N VAL A 59 3.13 9.99 -7.61
CA VAL A 59 1.96 10.68 -8.19
C VAL A 59 1.34 11.67 -7.19
N CYS A 60 1.30 11.34 -5.89
CA CYS A 60 0.86 12.29 -4.86
C CYS A 60 1.75 13.55 -4.82
N LEU A 61 3.07 13.39 -4.94
CA LEU A 61 4.00 14.54 -4.99
C LEU A 61 3.83 15.37 -6.26
N LEU A 62 3.54 14.72 -7.40
CA LEU A 62 3.24 15.44 -8.64
C LEU A 62 1.95 16.25 -8.51
N TYR A 63 0.91 15.68 -7.92
CA TYR A 63 -0.35 16.40 -7.66
C TYR A 63 -0.17 17.54 -6.65
N ALA A 64 0.63 17.34 -5.60
CA ALA A 64 1.03 18.42 -4.69
C ALA A 64 1.77 19.55 -5.44
N ALA A 65 2.65 19.21 -6.39
CA ALA A 65 3.35 20.19 -7.21
C ALA A 65 2.40 20.95 -8.15
N ILE A 66 1.42 20.26 -8.74
CA ILE A 66 0.33 20.90 -9.52
C ILE A 66 -0.38 21.94 -8.66
N ASN A 67 -0.79 21.56 -7.45
CA ASN A 67 -1.48 22.45 -6.51
C ASN A 67 -0.63 23.66 -6.11
N VAL A 68 0.68 23.48 -5.91
CA VAL A 68 1.60 24.61 -5.70
C VAL A 68 1.66 25.52 -6.92
N VAL A 69 1.67 24.98 -8.15
CA VAL A 69 1.66 25.78 -9.37
C VAL A 69 0.34 26.56 -9.51
N CYS A 70 -0.81 25.91 -9.32
CA CYS A 70 -2.12 26.59 -9.36
C CYS A 70 -2.20 27.68 -8.28
N PHE A 71 -1.77 27.39 -7.05
CA PHE A 71 -1.67 28.39 -5.97
C PHE A 71 -0.81 29.59 -6.39
N MET A 72 0.37 29.35 -6.95
CA MET A 72 1.26 30.42 -7.42
C MET A 72 0.63 31.22 -8.57
N MET A 73 -0.03 30.57 -9.54
CA MET A 73 -0.75 31.26 -10.61
C MET A 73 -1.86 32.15 -10.03
N ASN A 74 -2.60 31.65 -9.04
CA ASN A 74 -3.63 32.40 -8.33
C ASN A 74 -3.06 33.66 -7.62
N THR A 75 -1.84 33.59 -7.07
CA THR A 75 -1.17 34.76 -6.47
C THR A 75 -0.78 35.86 -7.46
N LEU A 76 -0.67 35.55 -8.76
CA LEU A 76 -0.39 36.54 -9.79
C LEU A 76 -1.60 37.40 -10.16
N GLY A 77 -2.78 37.07 -9.61
CA GLY A 77 -4.02 37.84 -9.71
C GLY A 77 -4.91 37.46 -10.89
N ALA A 78 -6.16 37.90 -10.85
CA ALA A 78 -7.22 37.50 -11.78
C ALA A 78 -6.85 37.71 -13.27
N GLN A 79 -6.19 38.82 -13.61
CA GLN A 79 -5.78 39.08 -15.00
C GLN A 79 -4.76 38.07 -15.56
N PHE A 80 -3.97 37.44 -14.69
CA PHE A 80 -3.03 36.40 -15.12
C PHE A 80 -3.75 35.07 -15.32
N VAL A 81 -4.67 34.74 -14.40
CA VAL A 81 -5.52 33.55 -14.47
C VAL A 81 -6.39 33.59 -15.72
N GLU A 82 -7.12 34.68 -15.97
CA GLU A 82 -7.97 34.88 -17.17
C GLU A 82 -7.18 34.69 -18.49
N ARG A 83 -5.91 35.13 -18.52
CA ARG A 83 -5.05 34.95 -19.71
C ARG A 83 -4.60 33.51 -19.94
N HIS A 84 -4.62 32.67 -18.91
CA HIS A 84 -4.18 31.28 -18.95
C HIS A 84 -5.27 30.31 -18.47
N GLU A 85 -6.52 30.75 -18.52
CA GLU A 85 -7.67 30.15 -17.84
C GLU A 85 -7.85 28.69 -18.24
N HIS A 86 -7.72 28.41 -19.53
CA HIS A 86 -7.84 27.06 -20.06
C HIS A 86 -6.77 26.09 -19.53
N SER A 87 -5.51 26.51 -19.47
CA SER A 87 -4.43 25.67 -18.94
C SER A 87 -4.52 25.49 -17.43
N PHE A 88 -4.95 26.55 -16.73
CA PHE A 88 -5.16 26.55 -15.29
C PHE A 88 -6.23 25.54 -14.89
N HIS A 89 -7.44 25.69 -15.42
CA HIS A 89 -8.56 24.81 -15.10
C HIS A 89 -8.35 23.38 -15.61
N LEU A 90 -7.74 23.17 -16.78
CA LEU A 90 -7.41 21.80 -17.21
C LEU A 90 -6.45 21.10 -16.24
N LEU A 91 -5.46 21.82 -15.71
CA LEU A 91 -4.49 21.24 -14.79
C LEU A 91 -5.13 20.90 -13.44
N GLU A 92 -5.98 21.80 -12.95
CA GLU A 92 -6.80 21.65 -11.75
C GLU A 92 -7.74 20.43 -11.87
N PHE A 93 -8.75 20.48 -12.74
CA PHE A 93 -9.77 19.43 -12.81
C PHE A 93 -9.21 18.04 -13.17
N TRP A 94 -8.26 17.94 -14.11
CA TRP A 94 -7.64 16.66 -14.43
C TRP A 94 -6.68 16.19 -13.32
N GLY A 95 -6.01 17.11 -12.64
CA GLY A 95 -5.22 16.82 -11.45
C GLY A 95 -6.08 16.14 -10.39
N THR A 96 -7.22 16.75 -10.06
CA THR A 96 -8.18 16.25 -9.06
C THR A 96 -8.75 14.89 -9.45
N PHE A 97 -9.12 14.71 -10.73
CA PHE A 97 -9.56 13.40 -11.23
C PHE A 97 -8.47 12.33 -11.10
N ILE A 98 -7.23 12.59 -11.55
CA ILE A 98 -6.12 11.64 -11.45
C ILE A 98 -5.83 11.32 -9.97
N PHE A 99 -5.85 12.33 -9.09
CA PHE A 99 -5.65 12.13 -7.66
C PHE A 99 -6.74 11.27 -7.03
N SER A 100 -8.00 11.42 -7.48
CA SER A 100 -9.08 10.54 -7.03
C SER A 100 -8.83 9.07 -7.41
N LEU A 101 -8.21 8.78 -8.55
CA LEU A 101 -7.78 7.42 -8.91
C LEU A 101 -6.68 6.90 -7.97
N VAL A 102 -5.72 7.76 -7.60
CA VAL A 102 -4.68 7.41 -6.62
C VAL A 102 -5.31 6.95 -5.30
N SER A 103 -6.38 7.61 -4.84
CA SER A 103 -7.10 7.21 -3.63
C SER A 103 -7.71 5.80 -3.71
N VAL A 104 -8.22 5.40 -4.88
CA VAL A 104 -8.72 4.04 -5.11
C VAL A 104 -7.56 3.05 -5.04
N PHE A 105 -6.51 3.30 -5.81
CA PHE A 105 -5.40 2.37 -5.95
C PHE A 105 -4.64 2.20 -4.64
N SER A 106 -4.47 3.27 -3.84
CA SER A 106 -3.80 3.19 -2.54
C SER A 106 -4.56 2.27 -1.56
N LEU A 107 -5.89 2.27 -1.60
CA LEU A 107 -6.72 1.38 -0.80
C LEU A 107 -6.72 -0.06 -1.32
N VAL A 108 -6.75 -0.26 -2.65
CA VAL A 108 -6.71 -1.60 -3.29
C VAL A 108 -5.37 -2.28 -3.04
N TYR A 109 -4.27 -1.55 -3.20
CA TYR A 109 -2.92 -2.07 -3.04
C TYR A 109 -2.39 -1.93 -1.61
N SER A 110 -3.22 -1.52 -0.64
CA SER A 110 -2.80 -1.51 0.75
C SER A 110 -2.49 -2.95 1.23
N PRO A 111 -1.37 -3.18 1.92
CA PRO A 111 -1.14 -4.44 2.63
C PRO A 111 -2.06 -4.56 3.86
N ARG A 112 -2.72 -3.49 4.29
CA ARG A 112 -3.64 -3.50 5.44
C ARG A 112 -4.98 -4.10 5.03
N PRO A 113 -5.59 -4.98 5.85
CA PRO A 113 -6.96 -5.39 5.60
C PRO A 113 -7.89 -4.18 5.74
N LEU A 114 -8.86 -4.02 4.84
CA LEU A 114 -9.78 -2.87 4.86
C LEU A 114 -10.53 -2.71 6.19
N GLY A 115 -10.83 -3.82 6.88
CA GLY A 115 -11.46 -3.80 8.21
C GLY A 115 -10.61 -3.12 9.30
N ARG A 116 -9.28 -3.04 9.12
CA ARG A 116 -8.38 -2.29 10.01
C ARG A 116 -8.35 -0.79 9.69
N ILE A 117 -8.65 -0.42 8.45
CA ILE A 117 -8.76 0.98 8.02
C ILE A 117 -10.12 1.55 8.45
N THR A 118 -11.21 0.84 8.13
CA THR A 118 -12.58 1.26 8.44
C THR A 118 -13.42 0.11 8.97
N GLN A 119 -14.35 0.42 9.87
CA GLN A 119 -15.32 -0.56 10.38
C GLN A 119 -16.33 -0.98 9.30
N ASN A 120 -16.55 -0.15 8.28
CA ASN A 120 -17.48 -0.44 7.19
C ASN A 120 -16.79 -0.29 5.82
N PRO A 121 -16.16 -1.35 5.30
CA PRO A 121 -15.41 -1.31 4.05
C PRO A 121 -16.31 -1.07 2.83
N VAL A 122 -17.59 -1.43 2.90
CA VAL A 122 -18.55 -1.17 1.81
C VAL A 122 -18.82 0.32 1.67
N ARG A 123 -19.02 1.03 2.79
CA ARG A 123 -19.21 2.49 2.77
C ARG A 123 -17.99 3.21 2.22
N LEU A 124 -16.78 2.84 2.64
CA LEU A 124 -15.55 3.44 2.12
C LEU A 124 -15.42 3.23 0.59
N LYS A 125 -15.69 2.01 0.10
CA LYS A 125 -15.69 1.72 -1.34
C LYS A 125 -16.70 2.58 -2.11
N LEU A 126 -17.90 2.77 -1.58
CA LEU A 126 -18.93 3.60 -2.21
C LEU A 126 -18.52 5.08 -2.24
N VAL A 127 -18.00 5.61 -1.13
CA VAL A 127 -17.52 7.00 -1.06
C VAL A 127 -16.38 7.24 -2.04
N VAL A 128 -15.40 6.34 -2.09
CA VAL A 128 -14.25 6.44 -3.01
C VAL A 128 -14.70 6.32 -4.48
N PHE A 129 -15.62 5.40 -4.79
CA PHE A 129 -16.16 5.27 -6.13
C PHE A 129 -16.91 6.54 -6.56
N PHE A 130 -17.73 7.10 -5.66
CA PHE A 130 -18.45 8.33 -5.92
C PHE A 130 -17.49 9.51 -6.14
N ASN A 131 -16.43 9.62 -5.32
CA ASN A 131 -15.40 10.64 -5.47
C ASN A 131 -14.75 10.63 -6.87
N VAL A 132 -14.45 9.44 -7.41
CA VAL A 132 -13.90 9.30 -8.77
C VAL A 132 -14.92 9.64 -9.85
N ALA A 133 -16.17 9.17 -9.69
CA ALA A 133 -17.20 9.43 -10.68
C ALA A 133 -17.54 10.92 -10.75
N VAL A 134 -17.59 11.60 -9.61
CA VAL A 134 -17.92 13.02 -9.52
C VAL A 134 -16.76 13.90 -9.94
N SER A 135 -15.50 13.56 -9.66
CA SER A 135 -14.34 14.32 -10.16
C SER A 135 -14.12 14.18 -11.67
N LEU A 136 -14.57 13.09 -12.30
CA LEU A 136 -14.49 12.92 -13.75
C LEU A 136 -15.43 13.87 -14.51
N VAL A 137 -16.61 14.15 -13.95
CA VAL A 137 -17.61 15.02 -14.59
C VAL A 137 -17.07 16.42 -14.90
N PRO A 138 -16.54 17.21 -13.93
CA PRO A 138 -16.03 18.55 -14.19
C PRO A 138 -14.80 18.51 -15.11
N ALA A 139 -13.90 17.51 -14.97
CA ALA A 139 -12.77 17.33 -15.88
C ALA A 139 -13.21 17.16 -17.35
N LEU A 140 -14.29 16.41 -17.60
CA LEU A 140 -14.86 16.26 -18.93
C LEU A 140 -15.60 17.52 -19.40
N LEU A 141 -16.37 18.17 -18.52
CA LEU A 141 -17.11 19.40 -18.85
C LEU A 141 -16.18 20.52 -19.32
N VAL A 142 -15.11 20.78 -18.55
CA VAL A 142 -14.10 21.79 -18.88
C VAL A 142 -13.30 21.43 -20.13
N SER A 143 -13.11 20.14 -20.40
CA SER A 143 -12.47 19.68 -21.65
C SER A 143 -13.33 19.89 -22.90
N VAL A 144 -14.66 19.97 -22.74
CA VAL A 144 -15.59 20.20 -23.85
C VAL A 144 -15.71 21.68 -24.14
N ASP A 145 -16.06 22.47 -23.12
CA ASP A 145 -16.22 23.92 -23.25
C ASP A 145 -16.10 24.57 -21.87
N LEU A 146 -14.96 25.20 -21.60
CA LEU A 146 -14.71 25.86 -20.32
C LEU A 146 -15.71 27.00 -20.09
N GLU A 147 -15.86 27.91 -21.05
CA GLU A 147 -16.69 29.13 -20.89
C GLU A 147 -18.15 28.81 -20.49
N THR A 148 -18.74 27.73 -21.03
CA THR A 148 -20.12 27.35 -20.70
C THR A 148 -20.22 26.62 -19.36
N PHE A 149 -19.24 25.77 -19.02
CA PHE A 149 -19.37 24.82 -17.93
C PHE A 149 -18.54 25.13 -16.68
N GLU A 150 -17.69 26.14 -16.70
CA GLU A 150 -16.82 26.54 -15.60
C GLU A 150 -17.57 26.59 -14.25
N VAL A 151 -18.69 27.33 -14.20
CA VAL A 151 -19.46 27.51 -12.96
C VAL A 151 -19.98 26.18 -12.41
N ILE A 152 -20.58 25.37 -13.29
CA ILE A 152 -21.14 24.07 -12.89
C ILE A 152 -20.01 23.11 -12.50
N ALA A 153 -18.87 23.16 -13.18
CA ALA A 153 -17.72 22.32 -12.89
C ALA A 153 -17.15 22.60 -11.48
N HIS A 154 -16.94 23.87 -11.13
CA HIS A 154 -16.50 24.26 -9.79
C HIS A 154 -17.54 23.92 -8.71
N GLU A 155 -18.83 24.13 -8.95
CA GLU A 155 -19.88 23.73 -8.00
C GLU A 155 -19.86 22.23 -7.70
N ILE A 156 -19.65 21.40 -8.73
CA ILE A 156 -19.51 19.95 -8.60
C ILE A 156 -18.24 19.59 -7.84
N GLU A 157 -17.10 20.21 -8.17
CA GLU A 157 -15.81 19.97 -7.51
C GLU A 157 -15.84 20.33 -6.03
N TYR A 158 -16.30 21.53 -5.65
CA TYR A 158 -16.44 21.95 -4.24
C TYR A 158 -17.41 21.06 -3.46
N THR A 159 -18.45 20.57 -4.12
CA THR A 159 -19.34 19.58 -3.49
C THR A 159 -18.61 18.24 -3.30
N ASN A 160 -17.78 17.84 -4.26
CA ASN A 160 -17.02 16.60 -4.23
C ASN A 160 -15.93 16.58 -3.16
N GLU A 161 -15.34 17.74 -2.84
CA GLU A 161 -14.36 17.89 -1.76
C GLU A 161 -14.91 17.36 -0.42
N LEU A 162 -16.21 17.47 -0.15
CA LEU A 162 -16.82 16.86 1.04
C LEU A 162 -16.57 15.35 1.12
N THR A 163 -16.55 14.65 -0.01
CA THR A 163 -16.26 13.21 -0.06
C THR A 163 -14.76 12.92 0.04
N MET A 164 -13.93 13.78 -0.54
CA MET A 164 -12.47 13.74 -0.39
C MET A 164 -12.04 13.90 1.07
N VAL A 165 -12.65 14.85 1.79
CA VAL A 165 -12.50 15.02 3.24
C VAL A 165 -12.81 13.73 3.99
N LEU A 166 -13.92 13.06 3.68
CA LEU A 166 -14.27 11.80 4.33
C LEU A 166 -13.23 10.70 4.10
N ILE A 167 -12.66 10.63 2.90
CA ILE A 167 -11.60 9.69 2.55
C ILE A 167 -10.33 10.01 3.35
N ASP A 168 -9.91 11.28 3.36
CA ASP A 168 -8.70 11.74 4.06
C ASP A 168 -8.78 11.48 5.56
N LEU A 169 -9.94 11.70 6.17
CA LEU A 169 -10.16 11.40 7.59
C LEU A 169 -10.02 9.91 7.89
N VAL A 170 -10.58 9.05 7.04
CA VAL A 170 -10.46 7.60 7.22
C VAL A 170 -9.00 7.17 7.09
N ILE A 171 -8.27 7.73 6.12
CA ILE A 171 -6.86 7.43 5.89
C ILE A 171 -6.00 7.96 7.04
N LEU A 172 -6.16 9.22 7.42
CA LEU A 172 -5.40 9.86 8.50
C LEU A 172 -5.68 9.20 9.85
N ALA A 173 -6.94 8.85 10.14
CA ALA A 173 -7.29 8.05 11.31
C ALA A 173 -6.59 6.68 11.29
N SER A 174 -6.46 6.05 10.12
CA SER A 174 -5.77 4.77 9.99
C SER A 174 -4.26 4.89 10.24
N LEU A 175 -3.65 6.02 9.87
CA LEU A 175 -2.25 6.33 10.15
C LEU A 175 -2.03 6.60 11.64
N VAL A 176 -2.82 7.49 12.23
CA VAL A 176 -2.67 7.89 13.66
C VAL A 176 -2.86 6.71 14.60
N ARG A 177 -3.81 5.80 14.33
CA ARG A 177 -4.03 4.58 15.13
C ARG A 177 -2.84 3.64 15.18
N GLU A 178 -1.93 3.71 14.20
CA GLU A 178 -0.74 2.86 14.17
C GLU A 178 0.39 3.39 15.06
N PHE A 179 0.45 4.71 15.27
CA PHE A 179 1.45 5.33 16.14
C PHE A 179 1.11 5.20 17.63
N ASP A 180 -0.17 5.28 18.00
CA ASP A 180 -0.59 5.15 19.39
C ASP A 180 -1.88 4.31 19.52
N PRO A 181 -1.77 2.99 19.76
CA PRO A 181 -2.94 2.12 19.94
C PRO A 181 -3.73 2.42 21.23
N THR A 182 -3.14 3.11 22.21
CA THR A 182 -3.82 3.47 23.47
C THR A 182 -4.65 4.75 23.36
N SER A 183 -4.37 5.57 22.34
CA SER A 183 -5.09 6.82 22.07
C SER A 183 -6.47 6.67 21.44
N ALA A 184 -7.06 5.47 21.43
CA ALA A 184 -8.33 5.18 20.73
C ALA A 184 -9.47 6.18 21.07
N VAL A 185 -9.55 6.66 22.32
CA VAL A 185 -10.54 7.67 22.75
C VAL A 185 -10.19 9.09 22.26
N SER A 186 -8.91 9.47 22.30
CA SER A 186 -8.41 10.74 21.73
C SER A 186 -8.65 10.81 20.21
N SER A 187 -8.57 9.64 19.55
CA SER A 187 -8.73 9.53 18.09
C SER A 187 -10.13 9.91 17.61
N GLN A 188 -11.19 9.67 18.39
CA GLN A 188 -12.54 10.04 17.96
C GLN A 188 -12.73 11.56 17.96
N THR A 189 -12.27 12.25 19.01
CA THR A 189 -12.36 13.71 19.09
C THR A 189 -11.52 14.39 18.02
N SER A 190 -10.31 13.89 17.74
CA SER A 190 -9.46 14.45 16.68
C SER A 190 -10.07 14.23 15.29
N ASN A 191 -10.63 13.05 15.03
CA ASN A 191 -11.27 12.75 13.74
C ASN A 191 -12.53 13.60 13.52
N VAL A 192 -13.35 13.81 14.55
CA VAL A 192 -14.52 14.69 14.46
C VAL A 192 -14.08 16.15 14.27
N ALA A 193 -13.05 16.61 14.99
CA ALA A 193 -12.54 17.98 14.83
C ALA A 193 -12.01 18.22 13.41
N MET A 194 -11.20 17.29 12.88
CA MET A 194 -10.72 17.37 11.50
C MET A 194 -11.87 17.32 10.50
N LEU A 195 -12.89 16.48 10.72
CA LEU A 195 -14.08 16.45 9.87
C LEU A 195 -14.80 17.78 9.83
N LEU A 196 -15.01 18.38 11.00
CA LEU A 196 -15.69 19.67 11.11
C LEU A 196 -14.87 20.78 10.45
N VAL A 197 -13.55 20.79 10.64
CA VAL A 197 -12.66 21.78 10.01
C VAL A 197 -12.70 21.63 8.49
N SER A 198 -12.48 20.43 7.97
CA SER A 198 -12.42 20.19 6.53
C SER A 198 -13.78 20.36 5.85
N ALA A 199 -14.88 19.93 6.49
CA ALA A 199 -16.23 20.23 5.98
C ALA A 199 -16.54 21.74 6.02
N SER A 200 -16.02 22.47 7.01
CA SER A 200 -16.16 23.93 7.05
C SER A 200 -15.40 24.59 5.91
N VAL A 201 -14.23 24.07 5.53
CA VAL A 201 -13.44 24.58 4.38
C VAL A 201 -14.24 24.43 3.08
N ALA A 202 -14.77 23.24 2.78
CA ALA A 202 -15.60 23.01 1.59
C ALA A 202 -16.87 23.88 1.56
N VAL A 203 -17.54 24.05 2.71
CA VAL A 203 -18.70 24.96 2.81
C VAL A 203 -18.29 26.41 2.59
N VAL A 204 -17.16 26.84 3.14
CA VAL A 204 -16.63 28.20 2.96
C VAL A 204 -16.28 28.44 1.49
N GLN A 205 -15.64 27.48 0.79
CA GLN A 205 -15.35 27.57 -0.63
C GLN A 205 -16.63 27.76 -1.45
N LEU A 206 -17.64 26.90 -1.24
CA LEU A 206 -18.92 27.00 -1.95
C LEU A 206 -19.62 28.33 -1.70
N LEU A 207 -19.59 28.84 -0.46
CA LEU A 207 -20.19 30.13 -0.10
C LEU A 207 -19.42 31.32 -0.70
N LEU A 208 -18.09 31.27 -0.72
CA LEU A 208 -17.26 32.32 -1.29
C LEU A 208 -17.38 32.37 -2.81
N TYR A 209 -17.42 31.21 -3.47
CA TYR A 209 -17.60 31.10 -4.91
C TYR A 209 -18.97 31.65 -5.36
N ASN A 210 -20.05 31.25 -4.66
CA ASN A 210 -21.41 31.70 -4.95
C ASN A 210 -21.77 33.08 -4.39
N SER A 211 -20.83 33.76 -3.75
CA SER A 211 -21.07 35.09 -3.20
C SER A 211 -21.16 36.16 -4.31
N HIS A 212 -21.68 37.33 -3.96
CA HIS A 212 -21.72 38.48 -4.86
C HIS A 212 -20.34 39.10 -5.18
N PHE A 213 -19.23 38.46 -4.80
CA PHE A 213 -17.87 38.94 -5.04
C PHE A 213 -17.36 38.68 -6.48
N GLY A 214 -18.11 37.94 -7.31
CA GLY A 214 -17.74 37.67 -8.71
C GLY A 214 -16.36 37.02 -8.81
N ALA A 215 -15.51 37.49 -9.74
CA ALA A 215 -14.14 36.99 -9.92
C ALA A 215 -13.24 37.08 -8.66
N HIS A 216 -13.58 37.94 -7.68
CA HIS A 216 -12.84 37.96 -6.41
C HIS A 216 -13.23 36.79 -5.50
N GLY A 217 -14.48 36.29 -5.60
CA GLY A 217 -14.95 35.13 -4.84
C GLY A 217 -14.24 33.86 -5.27
N GLU A 218 -14.14 33.66 -6.59
CA GLU A 218 -13.38 32.58 -7.23
C GLU A 218 -11.92 32.54 -6.77
N LEU A 219 -11.19 33.66 -6.93
CA LEU A 219 -9.78 33.76 -6.52
C LEU A 219 -9.57 33.36 -5.05
N VAL A 220 -10.50 33.76 -4.16
CA VAL A 220 -10.42 33.41 -2.74
C VAL A 220 -10.75 31.94 -2.51
N ALA A 221 -11.75 31.39 -3.20
CA ALA A 221 -12.10 29.97 -3.12
C ALA A 221 -10.91 29.08 -3.54
N HIS A 222 -10.24 29.42 -4.64
CA HIS A 222 -9.02 28.74 -5.11
C HIS A 222 -7.90 28.70 -4.07
N TYR A 223 -7.72 29.73 -3.23
CA TYR A 223 -6.72 29.67 -2.16
C TYR A 223 -7.02 28.60 -1.12
N PHE A 224 -8.30 28.44 -0.75
CA PHE A 224 -8.73 27.43 0.20
C PHE A 224 -8.61 26.03 -0.40
N GLU A 225 -9.03 25.89 -1.65
CA GLU A 225 -8.95 24.67 -2.45
C GLU A 225 -7.51 24.16 -2.55
N PHE A 226 -6.61 24.92 -3.15
CA PHE A 226 -5.25 24.44 -3.37
C PHE A 226 -4.49 24.17 -2.06
N SER A 227 -4.86 24.87 -0.98
CA SER A 227 -4.32 24.58 0.36
C SER A 227 -4.86 23.26 0.92
N PHE A 228 -6.16 23.00 0.75
CA PHE A 228 -6.82 21.78 1.16
C PHE A 228 -6.31 20.58 0.35
N GLU A 229 -6.24 20.70 -0.97
CA GLU A 229 -5.74 19.65 -1.85
C GLU A 229 -4.27 19.34 -1.59
N LEU A 230 -3.43 20.35 -1.28
CA LEU A 230 -2.05 20.11 -0.86
C LEU A 230 -1.99 19.27 0.43
N PHE A 231 -2.84 19.56 1.41
CA PHE A 231 -2.92 18.76 2.63
C PHE A 231 -3.39 17.32 2.36
N SER A 232 -4.39 17.16 1.48
CA SER A 232 -4.88 15.86 1.03
C SER A 232 -3.77 15.05 0.34
N ALA A 233 -3.05 15.67 -0.59
CA ALA A 233 -1.91 15.08 -1.30
C ALA A 233 -0.83 14.59 -0.34
N MET A 234 -0.50 15.38 0.68
CA MET A 234 0.50 15.00 1.70
C MET A 234 0.01 13.85 2.60
N THR A 235 -1.27 13.84 2.96
CA THR A 235 -1.88 12.75 3.73
C THR A 235 -1.84 11.43 2.95
N MET A 236 -2.22 11.47 1.67
CA MET A 236 -2.18 10.30 0.79
C MET A 236 -0.75 9.84 0.49
N PHE A 237 0.19 10.79 0.32
CA PHE A 237 1.62 10.50 0.17
C PHE A 237 2.14 9.69 1.37
N TRP A 238 1.86 10.16 2.59
CA TRP A 238 2.25 9.45 3.81
C TRP A 238 1.61 8.06 3.85
N PHE A 239 0.32 7.94 3.54
CA PHE A 239 -0.35 6.65 3.50
C PHE A 239 0.26 5.65 2.51
N CYS A 240 0.60 6.10 1.30
CA CYS A 240 1.26 5.27 0.30
C CYS A 240 2.66 4.86 0.77
N LEU A 241 3.45 5.78 1.33
CA LEU A 241 4.79 5.47 1.81
C LEU A 241 4.77 4.48 2.98
N ASP A 242 3.84 4.65 3.92
CA ASP A 242 3.68 3.70 5.02
C ASP A 242 3.27 2.31 4.52
N ASN A 243 2.31 2.23 3.58
CA ASN A 243 1.91 0.96 2.97
C ASN A 243 3.09 0.28 2.25
N LYS A 244 3.96 1.04 1.58
CA LYS A 244 5.20 0.51 0.99
C LYS A 244 6.09 -0.10 2.07
N LEU A 245 6.42 0.66 3.12
CA LEU A 245 7.28 0.19 4.21
C LEU A 245 6.70 -1.05 4.91
N LEU A 246 5.38 -1.08 5.10
CA LEU A 246 4.68 -2.21 5.69
C LEU A 246 4.74 -3.46 4.81
N ALA A 247 4.66 -3.30 3.48
CA ALA A 247 4.85 -4.42 2.55
C ALA A 247 6.29 -4.96 2.62
N ASP A 248 7.29 -4.09 2.60
CA ASP A 248 8.72 -4.45 2.68
C ASP A 248 9.04 -5.19 4.00
N MET A 249 8.53 -4.71 5.13
CA MET A 249 8.70 -5.38 6.42
C MET A 249 8.09 -6.78 6.43
N ARG A 250 6.93 -6.97 5.78
CA ARG A 250 6.30 -8.29 5.68
C ARG A 250 7.07 -9.24 4.78
N ILE A 251 7.64 -8.75 3.66
CA ILE A 251 8.54 -9.52 2.80
C ILE A 251 9.74 -10.02 3.62
N LYS A 252 10.41 -9.11 4.33
CA LYS A 252 11.54 -9.45 5.20
C LYS A 252 11.18 -10.51 6.25
N ASN A 253 10.04 -10.36 6.89
CA ASN A 253 9.58 -11.32 7.91
C ASN A 253 9.30 -12.70 7.30
N VAL A 254 8.69 -12.78 6.11
CA VAL A 254 8.44 -14.05 5.42
C VAL A 254 9.75 -14.74 5.05
N ILE A 255 10.76 -13.99 4.57
CA ILE A 255 12.07 -14.56 4.22
C ILE A 255 12.78 -15.11 5.46
N ILE A 256 12.89 -14.32 6.54
CA ILE A 256 13.61 -14.72 7.77
C ILE A 256 12.94 -15.94 8.43
N HIS A 257 11.61 -15.90 8.59
CA HIS A 257 10.87 -16.99 9.23
C HIS A 257 10.73 -18.22 8.32
N GLY A 258 10.63 -18.03 7.00
CA GLY A 258 10.60 -19.13 6.03
C GLY A 258 11.88 -19.94 6.06
N VAL A 259 13.04 -19.28 6.09
CA VAL A 259 14.36 -19.95 6.21
C VAL A 259 14.49 -20.68 7.54
N SER A 260 14.01 -20.09 8.63
CA SER A 260 14.09 -20.68 9.98
C SER A 260 13.29 -21.99 10.10
N LEU A 261 12.12 -22.08 9.45
CA LEU A 261 11.29 -23.30 9.45
C LEU A 261 11.94 -24.43 8.66
N GLN A 262 12.62 -24.11 7.56
CA GLN A 262 13.32 -25.12 6.75
C GLN A 262 14.52 -25.73 7.50
N ALA A 263 15.20 -24.93 8.33
CA ALA A 263 16.31 -25.42 9.16
C ALA A 263 15.88 -26.34 10.31
N GLN A 264 14.60 -26.30 10.71
CA GLN A 264 14.08 -27.09 11.84
C GLN A 264 13.45 -28.43 11.43
N CYS A 265 13.32 -28.74 10.13
CA CYS A 265 12.89 -30.07 9.72
C CYS A 265 14.02 -31.06 10.02
N PRO A 266 13.88 -31.95 11.03
CA PRO A 266 14.92 -32.93 11.32
C PRO A 266 15.14 -33.78 10.08
N GLU A 267 16.40 -33.96 9.69
CA GLU A 267 16.73 -34.93 8.65
C GLU A 267 16.07 -36.27 9.04
N PRO A 268 15.32 -36.91 8.11
CA PRO A 268 14.73 -38.21 8.38
C PRO A 268 15.87 -39.11 8.82
N SER A 269 15.80 -39.54 10.09
CA SER A 269 16.87 -40.24 10.78
C SER A 269 17.28 -41.41 9.90
N ARG A 270 18.50 -41.37 9.37
CA ARG A 270 19.08 -42.40 8.49
C ARG A 270 19.37 -43.73 9.24
N THR A 271 18.67 -43.96 10.33
CA THR A 271 18.74 -45.10 11.24
C THR A 271 17.54 -46.02 11.07
N ALA A 272 17.05 -46.21 9.84
CA ALA A 272 16.35 -47.44 9.51
C ALA A 272 17.42 -48.52 9.31
N SER A 273 17.66 -49.27 10.38
CA SER A 273 18.53 -50.43 10.43
C SER A 273 18.34 -51.32 9.21
N GLN A 274 19.46 -51.62 8.55
CA GLN A 274 19.66 -52.84 7.78
C GLN A 274 19.08 -54.03 8.56
N THR A 275 17.87 -54.45 8.19
CA THR A 275 17.39 -55.79 8.51
C THR A 275 17.40 -56.51 7.18
N GLU A 276 18.33 -57.46 7.08
CA GLU A 276 18.51 -58.34 5.93
C GLU A 276 17.21 -59.13 5.70
N GLY A 277 16.37 -58.65 4.79
CA GLY A 277 15.22 -59.35 4.25
C GLY A 277 15.42 -59.55 2.75
N PRO A 278 15.02 -60.70 2.17
CA PRO A 278 15.27 -61.02 0.77
C PRO A 278 14.54 -60.04 -0.16
N PRO A 279 15.09 -59.80 -1.36
CA PRO A 279 14.68 -58.70 -2.21
C PRO A 279 13.32 -58.99 -2.84
N THR A 280 12.29 -58.26 -2.41
CA THR A 280 11.11 -58.04 -3.25
C THR A 280 11.30 -56.70 -3.96
N ASP A 281 11.66 -56.85 -5.23
CA ASP A 281 11.71 -55.87 -6.29
C ASP A 281 10.42 -55.05 -6.36
N TYR A 282 10.40 -53.84 -5.79
CA TYR A 282 9.44 -52.78 -6.11
C TYR A 282 9.99 -51.40 -5.76
N GLY A 283 10.10 -50.54 -6.78
CA GLY A 283 9.70 -49.14 -6.65
C GLY A 283 10.81 -48.10 -6.55
N GLY A 284 11.35 -47.72 -7.71
CA GLY A 284 11.88 -46.41 -8.08
C GLY A 284 12.05 -45.36 -6.98
N LEU A 285 13.29 -45.20 -6.54
CA LEU A 285 13.79 -43.94 -5.98
C LEU A 285 13.55 -42.84 -7.02
N CYS A 286 12.83 -41.80 -6.63
CA CYS A 286 12.52 -40.65 -7.48
C CYS A 286 13.72 -39.66 -7.42
N PRO A 287 14.57 -39.57 -8.47
CA PRO A 287 15.72 -38.65 -8.50
C PRO A 287 15.33 -37.16 -8.56
N ASP A 288 14.03 -36.83 -8.60
CA ASP A 288 13.52 -35.46 -8.76
C ASP A 288 13.70 -34.55 -7.54
N LYS A 289 14.03 -35.06 -6.35
CA LYS A 289 14.09 -34.22 -5.14
C LYS A 289 15.32 -33.30 -5.09
N VAL A 290 16.48 -33.73 -5.60
CA VAL A 290 17.71 -32.94 -5.58
C VAL A 290 17.64 -31.81 -6.62
N HIS A 291 17.14 -32.11 -7.83
CA HIS A 291 16.93 -31.08 -8.86
C HIS A 291 15.85 -30.05 -8.47
N ARG A 292 14.83 -30.42 -7.69
CA ARG A 292 13.81 -29.47 -7.20
C ARG A 292 14.33 -28.52 -6.11
N GLN A 293 15.22 -28.98 -5.22
CA GLN A 293 15.85 -28.08 -4.24
C GLN A 293 16.76 -27.05 -4.93
N GLU A 294 17.51 -27.47 -5.96
CA GLU A 294 18.31 -26.54 -6.78
C GLU A 294 17.41 -25.53 -7.52
N ALA A 295 16.28 -25.96 -8.09
CA ALA A 295 15.34 -25.07 -8.76
C ALA A 295 14.70 -24.05 -7.80
N LEU A 296 14.36 -24.45 -6.57
CA LEU A 296 13.80 -23.55 -5.57
C LEU A 296 14.85 -22.53 -5.10
N LEU A 297 16.10 -22.97 -4.92
CA LEU A 297 17.20 -22.10 -4.55
C LEU A 297 17.49 -21.08 -5.66
N HIS A 298 17.49 -21.53 -6.92
CA HIS A 298 17.58 -20.65 -8.09
C HIS A 298 16.43 -19.63 -8.12
N ALA A 299 15.18 -20.05 -7.90
CA ALA A 299 14.04 -19.12 -7.88
C ALA A 299 14.11 -18.09 -6.74
N VAL A 300 14.63 -18.48 -5.56
CA VAL A 300 14.87 -17.55 -4.44
C VAL A 300 16.00 -16.58 -4.78
N CYS A 301 17.07 -17.05 -5.42
CA CYS A 301 18.17 -16.21 -5.88
C CYS A 301 17.74 -15.26 -6.99
N ASP A 302 16.94 -15.72 -7.95
CA ASP A 302 16.40 -14.90 -9.03
C ASP A 302 15.43 -13.85 -8.48
N ALA A 303 14.62 -14.19 -7.47
CA ALA A 303 13.76 -13.24 -6.77
C ALA A 303 14.58 -12.21 -5.97
N ALA A 304 15.65 -12.64 -5.30
CA ALA A 304 16.59 -11.76 -4.61
C ALA A 304 17.34 -10.84 -5.59
N ASP A 305 17.75 -11.35 -6.74
CA ASP A 305 18.39 -10.61 -7.82
C ASP A 305 17.39 -9.61 -8.45
N HIS A 306 16.12 -9.98 -8.60
CA HIS A 306 15.06 -9.06 -9.03
C HIS A 306 14.79 -7.92 -8.04
N LEU A 307 14.90 -8.19 -6.74
CA LEU A 307 14.85 -7.21 -5.65
C LEU A 307 16.14 -6.35 -5.56
N HIS A 308 17.25 -6.79 -6.14
CA HIS A 308 18.57 -6.12 -6.08
C HIS A 308 19.07 -5.52 -7.39
N LYS A 309 18.29 -5.60 -8.47
CA LYS A 309 18.56 -4.95 -9.78
C LYS A 309 18.67 -3.41 -9.73
N THR A 310 18.73 -2.81 -8.55
CA THR A 310 19.13 -1.41 -8.36
C THR A 310 20.53 -1.19 -7.76
N ALA A 311 21.32 -2.22 -7.36
CA ALA A 311 22.63 -1.92 -6.75
C ALA A 311 23.80 -2.93 -6.88
N CYS A 312 23.63 -4.27 -6.91
CA CYS A 312 24.80 -5.17 -6.86
C CYS A 312 24.63 -6.50 -7.61
N PRO A 313 25.66 -6.99 -8.32
CA PRO A 313 25.66 -8.31 -8.95
C PRO A 313 25.81 -9.43 -7.90
N VAL A 314 24.95 -10.44 -7.98
CA VAL A 314 25.01 -11.63 -7.13
C VAL A 314 25.78 -12.75 -7.85
N THR A 315 26.80 -13.30 -7.19
CA THR A 315 27.58 -14.46 -7.70
C THR A 315 27.23 -15.72 -6.91
N TRP A 316 26.99 -16.80 -7.63
CA TRP A 316 26.58 -18.08 -7.06
C TRP A 316 27.73 -19.08 -7.03
N GLN A 317 27.96 -19.71 -5.88
CA GLN A 317 28.87 -20.84 -5.73
C GLN A 317 28.15 -22.02 -5.10
N ALA A 318 28.11 -23.14 -5.82
CA ALA A 318 27.74 -24.44 -5.27
C ALA A 318 28.96 -25.32 -5.08
N MET A 319 29.12 -25.83 -3.87
CA MET A 319 29.98 -26.98 -3.59
C MET A 319 29.20 -28.27 -3.79
N ARG A 320 29.60 -29.05 -4.79
CA ARG A 320 29.15 -30.43 -4.99
C ARG A 320 30.26 -31.39 -4.57
N ASP A 321 29.90 -32.46 -3.88
CA ASP A 321 30.79 -33.57 -3.55
C ASP A 321 30.14 -34.87 -4.03
N ASN A 322 30.84 -35.63 -4.88
CA ASN A 322 30.30 -36.82 -5.58
C ASN A 322 28.97 -36.58 -6.34
N GLY A 323 28.77 -35.38 -6.89
CA GLY A 323 27.56 -35.02 -7.65
C GLY A 323 26.38 -34.57 -6.80
N GLU A 324 26.45 -34.72 -5.47
CA GLU A 324 25.44 -34.20 -4.54
C GLU A 324 25.80 -32.78 -4.09
N LEU A 325 24.81 -31.88 -4.11
CA LEU A 325 24.95 -30.51 -3.63
C LEU A 325 25.15 -30.53 -2.11
N ARG A 326 26.32 -30.10 -1.62
CA ARG A 326 26.63 -30.07 -0.18
C ARG A 326 26.40 -28.71 0.47
N ALA A 327 26.72 -27.65 -0.25
CA ALA A 327 26.50 -26.29 0.20
C ALA A 327 26.33 -25.38 -1.02
N ALA A 328 25.45 -24.40 -0.90
CA ALA A 328 25.35 -23.31 -1.85
C ALA A 328 25.42 -22.00 -1.07
N SER A 329 26.30 -21.10 -1.51
CA SER A 329 26.42 -19.74 -0.98
C SER A 329 26.09 -18.73 -2.07
N CYS A 330 25.35 -17.70 -1.69
CA CYS A 330 25.24 -16.47 -2.47
C CYS A 330 26.24 -15.48 -1.88
N GLU A 331 27.25 -15.13 -2.66
CA GLU A 331 28.18 -14.06 -2.31
C GLU A 331 27.81 -12.79 -3.07
N PHE A 332 27.57 -11.73 -2.32
CA PHE A 332 27.38 -10.39 -2.86
C PHE A 332 28.75 -9.80 -3.15
N SER A 333 29.06 -9.61 -4.43
CA SER A 333 30.30 -8.97 -4.84
C SER A 333 29.99 -7.50 -5.18
N CYS A 334 30.25 -6.58 -4.25
CA CYS A 334 30.16 -5.15 -4.54
C CYS A 334 31.38 -4.71 -5.37
N PRO A 335 31.22 -4.25 -6.62
CA PRO A 335 32.34 -3.81 -7.44
C PRO A 335 32.64 -2.34 -7.10
N GLY A 336 33.33 -2.11 -5.98
CA GLY A 336 33.76 -0.77 -5.59
C GLY A 336 35.07 -0.82 -4.80
N PRO A 337 36.10 -0.03 -5.15
CA PRO A 337 37.38 -0.01 -4.44
C PRO A 337 37.28 0.53 -3.00
N ASP A 338 36.15 1.10 -2.58
CA ASP A 338 36.03 1.87 -1.34
C ASP A 338 35.14 1.22 -0.26
N GLY A 339 34.69 -0.03 -0.43
CA GLY A 339 34.12 -0.82 0.68
C GLY A 339 32.91 -0.21 1.41
N CYS A 340 32.13 0.68 0.80
CA CYS A 340 30.90 1.21 1.38
C CYS A 340 29.68 0.54 0.73
N CYS A 341 28.83 -0.06 1.56
CA CYS A 341 27.41 -0.31 1.27
C CYS A 341 26.60 0.89 1.76
#